data_AF-A0A1G8LGR2-F1
#
_entry.id   AF-A0A1G8LGR2-F1
#
_cell.length_a   1.000
_cell.length_b   1.000
_cell.length_c   1.000
_cell.angle_alpha   90.00
_cell.angle_beta   90.00
_cell.angle_gamma   90.00
#
_symmetry.space_group_name_H-M   'P 1'
#
loop_
_entity.id
_entity.type
_entity.pdbx_description
1 polymer ?
#
loop_
_entity_poly.entity_id
_entity_poly.type
_entity_poly.pdbx_seq_one_letter_code
_entity_poly.pdbx_strand_id
1 'polypeptide(L)'
;MSEIKTVGACLGQGAEGSIWFFCPGCKGPHSIKVNSPNTPGPNWGYNGNPDSPTFTPSVLTTGFEHVTEEEHATLMAGGHVEPRPFVCHSFVTEGRIQYLSDSTHALAGQTVDLPDWETSWESW
;
A
#
# COMPACT_ATOMS: atom_id res chain seq x y z
N MET A 1 -4.16 -10.45 -17.45
CA MET A 1 -3.75 -9.77 -16.21
C MET A 1 -3.60 -10.85 -15.17
N SER A 2 -2.46 -10.95 -14.49
CA SER A 2 -2.28 -11.94 -13.43
C SER A 2 -3.27 -11.64 -12.30
N GLU A 3 -4.14 -12.59 -12.00
CA GLU A 3 -5.20 -12.48 -11.00
C GLU A 3 -4.58 -12.32 -9.60
N ILE A 4 -5.02 -11.32 -8.83
CA ILE A 4 -4.74 -11.22 -7.40
C ILE A 4 -5.81 -12.03 -6.68
N LYS A 5 -5.40 -13.05 -5.93
CA LYS A 5 -6.31 -13.96 -5.22
C LYS A 5 -6.43 -13.55 -3.76
N THR A 6 -7.64 -13.46 -3.23
CA THR A 6 -7.86 -13.31 -1.79
C THR A 6 -7.26 -14.51 -1.06
N VAL A 7 -6.44 -14.25 -0.04
CA VAL A 7 -5.78 -15.31 0.77
C VAL A 7 -6.13 -15.24 2.26
N GLY A 8 -6.84 -14.19 2.68
CA GLY A 8 -7.44 -14.06 4.01
C GLY A 8 -8.14 -12.71 4.15
N ALA A 9 -8.62 -12.41 5.35
CA ALA A 9 -9.41 -11.21 5.61
C ALA A 9 -8.66 -9.92 5.24
N CYS A 10 -7.34 -9.84 5.49
CA CYS A 10 -6.59 -8.60 5.26
C CYS A 10 -5.77 -8.61 3.96
N LEU A 11 -5.58 -9.77 3.32
CA LEU A 11 -4.56 -9.93 2.29
C LEU A 11 -5.05 -10.56 0.97
N GLY A 12 -4.50 -10.04 -0.13
CA GLY A 12 -4.46 -10.69 -1.44
C GLY A 12 -3.06 -11.20 -1.79
N GLN A 13 -2.97 -12.11 -2.76
CA GLN A 13 -1.71 -12.64 -3.28
C GLN A 13 -1.68 -12.62 -4.80
N GLY A 14 -0.62 -12.04 -5.36
CA GLY A 14 -0.34 -12.04 -6.80
C GLY A 14 0.40 -13.31 -7.27
N ALA A 15 0.45 -13.52 -8.58
CA ALA A 15 0.99 -14.74 -9.20
C ALA A 15 2.47 -15.05 -8.86
N GLU A 16 3.27 -14.05 -8.50
CA GLU A 16 4.68 -14.22 -8.11
C GLU A 16 4.89 -14.30 -6.59
N GLY A 17 3.81 -14.54 -5.83
CA GLY A 17 3.85 -14.62 -4.37
C GLY A 17 3.94 -13.27 -3.66
N SER A 18 3.79 -12.16 -4.39
CA SER A 18 3.64 -10.84 -3.76
C SER A 18 2.38 -10.79 -2.92
N ILE A 19 2.49 -10.21 -1.74
CA ILE A 19 1.40 -10.02 -0.81
C ILE A 19 0.87 -8.60 -0.97
N TRP A 20 -0.44 -8.48 -0.96
CA TRP A 20 -1.17 -7.24 -1.15
C TRP A 20 -2.05 -6.97 0.06
N PHE A 21 -2.11 -5.72 0.48
CA PHE A 21 -3.01 -5.24 1.53
C PHE A 21 -3.55 -3.87 1.16
N PHE A 22 -4.77 -3.55 1.58
CA PHE A 22 -5.35 -2.23 1.30
C PHE A 22 -4.91 -1.22 2.35
N CYS A 23 -4.41 -0.06 1.91
CA CYS A 23 -3.93 1.00 2.79
C CYS A 23 -4.96 2.15 2.86
N PRO A 24 -5.66 2.36 4.00
CA PRO A 24 -6.58 3.47 4.17
C PRO A 24 -5.96 4.86 3.97
N GLY A 25 -4.69 5.05 4.36
CA GLY A 25 -3.96 6.30 4.21
C GLY A 25 -3.73 6.69 2.75
N CYS A 26 -3.38 5.71 1.90
CA CYS A 26 -3.19 5.89 0.47
C CYS A 26 -4.48 5.72 -0.34
N LYS A 27 -5.55 5.20 0.28
CA LYS A 27 -6.81 4.82 -0.37
C LYS A 27 -6.61 3.87 -1.54
N GLY A 28 -5.72 2.90 -1.36
CA GLY A 28 -5.37 1.97 -2.42
C GLY A 28 -4.52 0.80 -1.93
N PRO A 29 -4.34 -0.20 -2.79
CA PRO A 29 -3.59 -1.40 -2.48
C PRO A 29 -2.08 -1.14 -2.46
N HIS A 30 -1.41 -1.66 -1.43
CA HIS A 30 0.05 -1.78 -1.38
C HIS A 30 0.46 -3.22 -1.70
N SER A 31 1.58 -3.39 -2.39
CA SER A 31 2.15 -4.70 -2.66
C SER A 31 3.58 -4.79 -2.14
N ILE A 32 3.90 -5.92 -1.50
CA ILE A 32 5.23 -6.21 -0.99
C ILE A 32 5.64 -7.64 -1.34
N LYS A 33 6.94 -7.87 -1.45
CA LYS A 33 7.50 -9.22 -1.55
C LYS A 33 7.81 -9.73 -0.16
N VAL A 34 7.43 -10.96 0.14
CA VAL A 34 7.67 -11.55 1.46
C VAL A 34 8.44 -12.85 1.35
N ASN A 35 9.27 -13.15 2.35
CA ASN A 35 9.97 -14.43 2.52
C ASN A 35 10.62 -14.99 1.22
N SER A 36 11.18 -14.10 0.38
CA SER A 36 11.73 -14.42 -0.95
C SER A 36 13.16 -13.88 -1.08
N PRO A 37 14.13 -14.44 -0.33
CA PRO A 37 15.47 -13.87 -0.16
C PRO A 37 16.32 -13.84 -1.44
N ASN A 38 15.93 -14.59 -2.48
CA ASN A 38 16.64 -14.68 -3.76
C ASN A 38 16.00 -13.82 -4.87
N THR A 39 14.99 -13.03 -4.54
CA THR A 39 14.34 -12.12 -5.50
C THR A 39 14.94 -10.73 -5.36
N PRO A 40 15.37 -10.07 -6.46
CA PRO A 40 15.90 -8.71 -6.40
C PRO A 40 14.94 -7.71 -5.75
N GLY A 41 15.48 -6.72 -5.03
CA GLY A 41 14.72 -5.64 -4.40
C GLY A 41 14.29 -5.93 -2.95
N PRO A 42 13.49 -5.03 -2.35
CA PRO A 42 13.06 -5.16 -0.96
C PRO A 42 12.28 -6.45 -0.69
N ASN A 43 12.57 -7.10 0.45
CA ASN A 43 11.92 -8.32 0.89
C ASN A 43 11.61 -8.26 2.38
N TRP A 44 10.34 -8.50 2.74
CA TRP A 44 9.87 -8.43 4.11
C TRP A 44 9.74 -9.82 4.72
N GLY A 45 10.06 -9.93 6.01
CA GLY A 45 9.60 -11.04 6.83
C GLY A 45 8.09 -10.96 7.00
N TYR A 46 7.40 -12.09 6.89
CA TYR A 46 5.96 -12.21 7.08
C TYR A 46 5.65 -13.40 8.00
N ASN A 47 4.78 -13.18 8.98
CA ASN A 47 4.36 -14.20 9.96
C ASN A 47 3.49 -15.33 9.36
N GLY A 48 3.03 -15.21 8.10
CA GLY A 48 2.22 -16.23 7.44
C GLY A 48 0.72 -16.17 7.76
N ASN A 49 0.26 -15.19 8.54
CA ASN A 49 -1.16 -15.05 8.89
C ASN A 49 -1.86 -13.98 8.04
N PRO A 50 -2.76 -14.36 7.11
CA PRO A 50 -3.40 -13.42 6.21
C PRO A 50 -4.60 -12.68 6.82
N ASP A 51 -5.07 -13.12 7.99
CA ASP A 51 -6.15 -12.46 8.73
C ASP A 51 -5.61 -11.46 9.76
N SER A 52 -4.38 -11.67 10.24
CA SER A 52 -3.69 -10.79 11.19
C SER A 52 -2.20 -10.70 10.82
N PRO A 53 -1.89 -10.03 9.69
CA PRO A 53 -0.53 -9.99 9.17
C PRO A 53 0.41 -9.13 10.03
N THR A 54 1.64 -9.59 10.10
CA THR A 54 2.79 -8.80 10.59
C THR A 54 3.88 -8.84 9.54
N PHE A 55 4.37 -7.67 9.15
CA PHE A 55 5.49 -7.51 8.22
C PHE A 55 6.68 -6.85 8.91
N THR A 56 7.90 -7.31 8.60
CA THR A 56 9.14 -6.73 9.12
C THR A 56 10.17 -6.55 8.00
N PRO A 57 10.86 -5.39 7.91
CA PRO A 57 10.72 -4.18 8.73
C PRO A 57 9.49 -3.33 8.33
N SER A 58 9.52 -2.01 8.56
CA SER A 58 8.48 -1.10 8.08
C SER A 58 8.30 -1.15 6.56
N VAL A 59 7.11 -0.77 6.10
CA VAL A 59 6.78 -0.62 4.69
C VAL A 59 6.86 0.85 4.34
N LEU A 60 7.65 1.19 3.32
CA LEU A 60 7.79 2.53 2.78
C LEU A 60 7.28 2.56 1.34
N THR A 61 6.23 3.35 1.12
CA THR A 61 5.68 3.66 -0.20
C THR A 61 5.95 5.13 -0.50
N THR A 62 6.56 5.39 -1.66
CA THR A 62 6.83 6.75 -2.14
C THR A 62 6.24 6.93 -3.53
N GLY A 63 5.89 8.16 -3.87
CA GLY A 63 5.28 8.49 -5.17
C GLY A 63 4.98 9.97 -5.27
N PHE A 64 3.91 10.29 -5.97
CA PHE A 64 3.39 11.65 -6.10
C PHE A 64 1.89 11.67 -5.84
N GLU A 65 1.37 12.77 -5.33
CA GLU A 65 -0.06 12.97 -5.19
C GLU A 65 -0.76 12.97 -6.56
N HIS A 66 -2.03 12.57 -6.56
CA HIS A 66 -2.85 12.68 -7.76
C HIS A 66 -3.08 14.15 -8.11
N VAL A 67 -3.04 14.44 -9.40
CA VAL A 67 -3.42 15.76 -9.93
C VAL A 67 -4.93 15.93 -9.83
N THR A 68 -5.39 17.16 -9.63
CA THR A 68 -6.81 17.51 -9.75
C THR A 68 -7.26 17.44 -11.21
N GLU A 69 -8.57 17.46 -11.46
CA GLU A 69 -9.10 17.52 -12.83
C GLU A 69 -8.62 18.78 -13.57
N GLU A 70 -8.51 19.91 -12.86
CA GLU A 70 -8.03 21.18 -13.42
C GLU A 70 -6.53 21.11 -13.77
N GLU A 71 -5.73 20.47 -12.92
CA GLU A 71 -4.31 20.22 -13.16
C GLU A 71 -4.11 19.23 -14.31
N HIS A 72 -4.94 18.19 -14.40
CA HIS A 72 -4.95 17.27 -15.52
C HIS A 72 -5.26 18.00 -16.83
N ALA A 73 -6.28 18.87 -16.85
CA ALA A 73 -6.59 19.71 -18.01
C ALA A 73 -5.42 20.64 -18.39
N THR A 74 -4.72 21.19 -17.39
CA THR A 74 -3.51 22.01 -17.61
C THR A 74 -2.41 21.20 -18.29
N LEU A 75 -2.14 19.98 -17.83
CA LEU A 75 -1.16 19.08 -18.46
C LEU A 75 -1.55 18.72 -19.89
N MET A 76 -2.82 18.41 -20.13
CA MET A 76 -3.32 18.06 -21.47
C MET A 76 -3.26 19.24 -22.46
N ALA A 77 -3.31 20.48 -21.97
CA ALA A 77 -3.10 21.70 -22.75
C ALA A 77 -1.61 22.03 -22.99
N GLY A 78 -0.68 21.19 -22.53
CA GLY A 78 0.76 21.41 -22.63
C GLY A 78 1.35 22.33 -21.54
N GLY A 79 0.59 22.58 -20.47
CA GLY A 79 1.04 23.30 -19.29
C GLY A 79 1.91 22.44 -18.36
N HIS A 80 2.35 23.04 -17.25
CA HIS A 80 3.16 22.40 -16.22
C HIS A 80 2.42 22.39 -14.88
N VAL A 81 2.49 21.26 -14.18
CA VAL A 81 2.04 21.11 -12.80
C VAL A 81 3.22 20.56 -12.00
N GLU A 82 3.59 21.27 -10.94
CA GLU A 82 4.72 20.84 -10.11
C GLU A 82 4.36 19.52 -9.39
N PRO A 83 5.15 18.45 -9.54
CA PRO A 83 4.88 17.19 -8.86
C PRO A 83 4.91 17.37 -7.34
N ARG A 84 3.88 16.87 -6.65
CA ARG A 84 3.80 16.88 -5.18
C ARG A 84 4.27 15.53 -4.64
N PRO A 85 5.45 15.42 -4.01
CA PRO A 85 5.94 14.14 -3.49
C PRO A 85 5.01 13.60 -2.41
N PHE A 86 4.81 12.28 -2.43
CA PHE A 86 3.97 11.56 -1.50
C PHE A 86 4.76 10.45 -0.82
N VAL A 87 4.58 10.33 0.50
CA VAL A 87 5.17 9.30 1.34
C VAL A 87 4.10 8.66 2.22
N CYS A 88 4.09 7.34 2.28
CA CYS A 88 3.42 6.54 3.29
C CYS A 88 4.45 5.61 3.92
N HIS A 89 4.69 5.75 5.21
CA HIS A 89 5.63 4.93 5.96
C HIS A 89 4.90 4.30 7.14
N SER A 90 4.89 2.98 7.22
CA SER A 90 4.08 2.29 8.22
C SER A 90 4.71 0.99 8.74
N PHE A 91 4.29 0.61 9.95
CA PHE A 91 4.42 -0.76 10.42
C PHE A 91 3.07 -1.47 10.26
N VAL A 92 3.11 -2.73 9.83
CA VAL A 92 1.95 -3.61 9.83
C VAL A 92 2.19 -4.70 10.87
N THR A 93 1.35 -4.77 11.88
CA THR A 93 1.50 -5.70 13.00
C THR A 93 0.14 -6.13 13.50
N GLU A 94 -0.06 -7.44 13.60
CA GLU A 94 -1.30 -8.06 14.12
C GLU A 94 -2.57 -7.53 13.43
N GLY A 95 -2.52 -7.34 12.10
CA GLY A 95 -3.69 -6.86 11.35
C GLY A 95 -3.97 -5.36 11.49
N ARG A 96 -3.02 -4.57 11.98
CA ARG A 96 -3.16 -3.11 12.11
C ARG A 96 -2.04 -2.39 11.37
N ILE A 97 -2.35 -1.23 10.81
CA ILE A 97 -1.37 -0.32 10.22
C ILE A 97 -1.10 0.81 11.21
N GLN A 98 0.15 0.92 11.67
CA GLN A 98 0.66 2.11 12.37
C GLN A 98 1.40 2.99 11.37
N TYR A 99 0.87 4.18 11.10
CA TYR A 99 1.51 5.17 10.24
C TYR A 99 2.53 5.99 11.02
N LEU A 100 3.72 6.15 10.45
CA LEU A 100 4.79 6.97 11.02
C LEU A 100 4.59 8.44 10.67
N SER A 101 5.21 9.31 11.47
CA SER A 101 5.03 10.77 11.41
C SER A 101 5.58 11.42 10.16
N ASP A 102 6.41 10.71 9.41
CA ASP A 102 6.94 11.12 8.10
C ASP A 102 6.02 10.76 6.92
N SER A 103 4.85 10.16 7.20
CA SER A 103 3.80 10.00 6.18
C SER A 103 3.18 11.36 5.83
N THR A 104 2.87 11.56 4.56
CA THR A 104 2.30 12.82 4.03
C THR A 104 0.77 12.83 3.96
N HIS A 105 0.12 11.68 4.12
CA HIS A 105 -1.34 11.57 4.11
C HIS A 105 -1.96 11.88 5.49
N ALA A 106 -3.27 12.14 5.51
CA ALA A 106 -4.02 12.55 6.72
C ALA A 106 -3.95 11.59 7.92
N LEU A 107 -3.64 10.31 7.69
CA LEU A 107 -3.49 9.31 8.76
C LEU A 107 -2.08 9.24 9.40
N ALA A 108 -1.18 10.18 9.09
CA ALA A 108 0.16 10.21 9.68
C ALA A 108 0.10 10.22 11.22
N GLY A 109 0.93 9.38 11.85
CA GLY A 109 0.95 9.22 13.31
C GLY A 109 -0.24 8.47 13.91
N GLN A 110 -1.16 7.95 13.10
CA GLN A 110 -2.33 7.20 13.56
C GLN A 110 -2.12 5.69 13.38
N THR A 111 -2.85 4.90 14.17
CA THR A 111 -2.96 3.45 13.98
C THR A 111 -4.40 3.10 13.67
N VAL A 112 -4.61 2.32 12.61
CA VAL A 112 -5.93 1.85 12.17
C VAL A 112 -5.89 0.35 11.91
N ASP A 113 -7.06 -0.30 11.92
CA ASP A 113 -7.17 -1.70 11.52
C ASP A 113 -6.97 -1.83 10.01
N LEU A 114 -6.35 -2.93 9.57
CA LEU A 114 -6.39 -3.31 8.15
C LEU A 114 -7.84 -3.60 7.77
N PRO A 115 -8.36 -2.98 6.70
CA PRO A 115 -9.69 -3.27 6.24
C PRO A 115 -9.73 -4.66 5.58
N ASP A 116 -10.95 -5.18 5.42
CA ASP A 116 -11.17 -6.41 4.66
C ASP A 116 -10.69 -6.25 3.21
N TRP A 117 -9.84 -7.17 2.75
CA TRP A 117 -9.18 -7.12 1.45
C TRP A 117 -10.19 -7.22 0.32
N GLU A 118 -11.08 -8.22 0.36
CA GLU A 118 -12.03 -8.49 -0.71
C GLU A 118 -12.98 -7.30 -0.90
N THR A 119 -13.59 -6.84 0.20
CA THR A 119 -14.49 -5.69 0.20
C THR A 119 -13.80 -4.41 -0.29
N SER A 120 -12.56 -4.17 0.16
CA SER A 120 -11.80 -2.97 -0.25
C SER A 120 -11.36 -3.03 -1.71
N TRP A 121 -10.96 -4.20 -2.19
CA TRP A 121 -10.54 -4.42 -3.57
C TRP A 121 -11.70 -4.29 -4.56
N GLU A 122 -12.87 -4.83 -4.23
CA GLU A 122 -14.07 -4.71 -5.07
C GLU A 122 -14.58 -3.26 -5.20
N SER A 123 -14.28 -2.43 -4.21
CA SER A 123 -14.76 -1.04 -4.12
C SER A 123 -13.76 -0.01 -4.67
N TRP A 124 -12.59 -0.44 -5.13
CA TRP A 124 -11.49 0.40 -5.62
C TRP A 124 -11.51 0.54 -7.14
#